data_AF-A0A918ZKQ5-F1
#
_entry.id   AF-A0A918ZKQ5-F1
#
_cell.length_a   1.000
_cell.length_b   1.000
_cell.length_c   1.000
_cell.angle_alpha   90.00
_cell.angle_beta   90.00
_cell.angle_gamma   90.00
#
_symmetry.space_group_name_H-M   'P 1'
#
loop_
_entity.id
_entity.type
_entity.pdbx_description
1 polymer ?
#
loop_
_entity_poly.entity_id
_entity_poly.type
_entity_poly.pdbx_seq_one_letter_code
_entity_poly.pdbx_strand_id
1 'polypeptide(L)'
;MEDGRIVTVRGERELAARAGGVFAHAREEFLCGAEDLMTWSGVNAAFREGNRPTVRPGGGLAMRKVYSRRALGDPESERRLAAIAASGAQVRISDAPLAREAVVIDRRVAILAGPESRGPRTYTVVRVPEVVDGVRALLYATWEAAADLPLALGSAGTPALTEDARQVLAALGSGLTDEAAARHLGMSLRTYRRRVADLMASLGATSRFQAGVLASTAASAPSASSAHTVLPTSRPATPHA
;
A
#
# COMPACT_ATOMS: atom_id res chain seq x y z
N MET A 1 -35.25 -8.76 -15.43
CA MET A 1 -34.58 -9.55 -14.37
C MET A 1 -33.15 -9.04 -14.28
N GLU A 2 -32.71 -8.71 -13.08
CA GLU A 2 -31.58 -7.83 -12.71
C GLU A 2 -30.37 -7.84 -13.66
N ASP A 3 -30.23 -6.74 -14.40
CA ASP A 3 -29.04 -6.40 -15.16
C ASP A 3 -27.99 -5.91 -14.17
N GLY A 4 -27.34 -6.86 -13.48
CA GLY A 4 -26.49 -6.64 -12.31
C GLY A 4 -25.29 -5.75 -12.62
N ARG A 5 -25.47 -4.43 -12.49
CA ARG A 5 -24.38 -3.44 -12.63
C ARG A 5 -23.37 -3.52 -11.49
N ILE A 6 -23.72 -4.21 -10.41
CA ILE A 6 -22.85 -4.56 -9.29
C ILE A 6 -23.08 -6.04 -8.99
N VAL A 7 -22.04 -6.86 -9.07
CA VAL A 7 -22.11 -8.30 -8.83
C VAL A 7 -20.98 -8.72 -7.90
N THR A 8 -21.31 -9.45 -6.84
CA THR A 8 -20.32 -10.09 -5.96
C THR A 8 -20.10 -11.53 -6.40
N VAL A 9 -18.83 -11.92 -6.52
CA VAL A 9 -18.37 -13.28 -6.87
C VAL A 9 -17.49 -13.84 -5.75
N ARG A 10 -17.44 -15.17 -5.62
CA ARG A 10 -16.70 -15.86 -4.56
C ARG A 10 -15.58 -16.70 -5.14
N GLY A 11 -14.35 -16.31 -4.80
CA GLY A 11 -13.13 -16.98 -5.21
C GLY A 11 -12.62 -16.56 -6.58
N GLU A 12 -11.35 -16.88 -6.81
CA GLU A 12 -10.56 -16.47 -7.95
C GLU A 12 -11.05 -17.15 -9.24
N ARG A 13 -11.48 -18.41 -9.16
CA ARG A 13 -12.02 -19.15 -10.31
C ARG A 13 -13.34 -18.56 -10.81
N GLU A 14 -14.25 -18.20 -9.90
CA GLU A 14 -15.51 -17.58 -10.30
C GLU A 14 -15.27 -16.18 -10.89
N LEU A 15 -14.37 -15.40 -10.29
CA LEU A 15 -13.97 -14.11 -10.86
C LEU A 15 -13.35 -14.28 -12.24
N ALA A 16 -12.45 -15.25 -12.42
CA ALA A 16 -11.82 -15.51 -13.71
C ALA A 16 -12.85 -15.91 -14.78
N ALA A 17 -13.81 -16.77 -14.43
CA ALA A 17 -14.87 -17.19 -15.35
C ALA A 17 -15.80 -16.01 -15.74
N ARG A 18 -16.21 -15.16 -14.79
CA ARG A 18 -17.19 -14.10 -15.03
C ARG A 18 -16.59 -12.78 -15.54
N ALA A 19 -15.37 -12.46 -15.11
CA ALA A 19 -14.71 -11.19 -15.41
C ALA A 19 -13.45 -11.34 -16.27
N GLY A 20 -13.02 -12.57 -16.60
CA GLY A 20 -11.82 -12.81 -17.39
C GLY A 20 -11.81 -12.14 -18.76
N GLY A 21 -12.97 -12.08 -19.42
CA GLY A 21 -13.14 -11.31 -20.64
C GLY A 21 -12.81 -9.82 -20.46
N VAL A 22 -13.13 -9.22 -19.31
CA VAL A 22 -12.81 -7.81 -19.04
C VAL A 22 -11.30 -7.61 -18.90
N PHE A 23 -10.62 -8.47 -18.14
CA PHE A 23 -9.16 -8.46 -18.06
C PHE A 23 -8.54 -8.62 -19.45
N ALA A 24 -9.11 -9.49 -20.29
CA ALA A 24 -8.57 -9.80 -21.60
C ALA A 24 -8.63 -8.70 -22.65
N HIS A 25 -9.63 -7.85 -22.55
CA HIS A 25 -9.92 -6.87 -23.58
C HIS A 25 -9.63 -5.44 -23.12
N ALA A 26 -8.76 -5.26 -22.12
CA ALA A 26 -8.26 -3.96 -21.72
C ALA A 26 -7.51 -3.31 -22.90
N ARG A 27 -7.95 -2.12 -23.32
CA ARG A 27 -7.43 -1.43 -24.53
C ARG A 27 -6.82 -0.07 -24.25
N GLU A 28 -7.34 0.65 -23.27
CA GLU A 28 -7.00 2.04 -23.00
C GLU A 28 -6.29 2.19 -21.65
N GLU A 29 -6.88 1.62 -20.60
CA GLU A 29 -6.42 1.84 -19.23
C GLU A 29 -6.54 0.56 -18.40
N PHE A 30 -5.48 0.24 -17.68
CA PHE A 30 -5.48 -0.77 -16.63
C PHE A 30 -4.84 -0.18 -15.39
N LEU A 31 -5.64 0.17 -14.39
CA LEU A 31 -5.19 0.77 -13.14
C LEU A 31 -5.41 -0.22 -11.99
N CYS A 32 -4.35 -0.58 -11.28
CA CYS A 32 -4.41 -1.53 -10.18
C CYS A 32 -3.82 -0.92 -8.91
N GLY A 33 -4.55 -1.03 -7.81
CA GLY A 33 -4.05 -0.77 -6.45
C GLY A 33 -4.13 -2.06 -5.64
N ALA A 34 -3.01 -2.49 -5.08
CA ALA A 34 -2.94 -3.70 -4.27
C ALA A 34 -1.96 -3.54 -3.12
N GLU A 35 -2.23 -4.16 -1.98
CA GLU A 35 -1.31 -4.05 -0.83
C GLU A 35 0.00 -4.79 -1.10
N ASP A 36 -0.07 -5.93 -1.77
CA ASP A 36 1.05 -6.79 -2.15
C ASP A 36 0.86 -7.46 -3.52
N LEU A 37 1.78 -8.37 -3.87
CA LEU A 37 1.72 -9.14 -5.12
C LEU A 37 0.77 -10.34 -5.06
N MET A 38 0.25 -10.69 -3.87
CA MET A 38 -0.48 -11.93 -3.62
C MET A 38 -1.96 -11.80 -3.96
N THR A 39 -2.59 -10.67 -3.67
CA THR A 39 -4.04 -10.51 -3.86
C THR A 39 -4.56 -10.90 -5.23
N TRP A 40 -3.91 -10.42 -6.29
CA TRP A 40 -4.31 -10.74 -7.66
C TRP A 40 -3.58 -11.97 -8.21
N SER A 41 -2.69 -12.60 -7.45
CA SER A 41 -1.89 -13.75 -7.91
C SER A 41 -2.76 -14.98 -8.17
N GLY A 42 -3.72 -15.26 -7.29
CA GLY A 42 -4.67 -16.37 -7.45
C GLY A 42 -5.60 -16.17 -8.65
N VAL A 43 -6.04 -14.93 -8.90
CA VAL A 43 -6.82 -14.57 -10.10
C VAL A 43 -5.97 -14.77 -11.36
N ASN A 44 -4.71 -14.35 -11.33
CA ASN A 44 -3.77 -14.61 -12.43
C ASN A 44 -3.54 -16.11 -12.66
N ALA A 45 -3.48 -16.92 -11.60
CA ALA A 45 -3.34 -18.36 -11.70
C ALA A 45 -4.59 -19.03 -12.28
N ALA A 46 -5.78 -18.59 -11.86
CA ALA A 46 -7.04 -19.07 -12.41
C ALA A 46 -7.18 -18.80 -13.91
N PHE A 47 -6.58 -17.71 -14.44
CA PHE A 47 -6.49 -17.49 -15.88
C PHE A 47 -5.55 -18.47 -16.61
N ARG A 48 -4.53 -19.01 -15.94
CA ARG A 48 -3.54 -19.92 -16.54
C ARG A 48 -4.11 -21.30 -16.86
N GLU A 49 -5.21 -21.71 -16.24
CA GLU A 49 -5.90 -22.98 -16.52
C GLU A 49 -6.67 -23.00 -17.88
N GLY A 50 -6.50 -22.00 -18.76
CA GLY A 50 -6.97 -22.14 -20.15
C GLY A 50 -7.10 -20.89 -21.03
N ASN A 51 -6.87 -19.66 -20.53
CA ASN A 51 -6.98 -18.46 -21.38
C ASN A 51 -6.31 -17.26 -20.71
N ARG A 52 -4.97 -17.27 -20.59
CA ARG A 52 -4.27 -16.10 -20.05
C ARG A 52 -4.46 -14.94 -21.02
N PRO A 53 -5.10 -13.85 -20.60
CA PRO A 53 -5.16 -12.73 -21.49
C PRO A 53 -3.79 -12.09 -21.63
N THR A 54 -3.29 -11.99 -22.85
CA THR A 54 -2.04 -11.30 -23.18
C THR A 54 -2.28 -9.80 -23.18
N VAL A 55 -2.63 -9.24 -22.01
CA VAL A 55 -2.61 -7.80 -21.81
C VAL A 55 -1.15 -7.38 -21.75
N ARG A 56 -0.63 -6.91 -22.88
CA ARG A 56 0.71 -6.35 -22.97
C ARG A 56 0.61 -4.83 -22.79
N PRO A 57 1.37 -4.22 -21.88
CA PRO A 57 1.52 -2.77 -21.86
C PRO A 57 1.99 -2.24 -23.22
N GLY A 58 1.52 -1.06 -23.61
CA GLY A 58 1.81 -0.47 -24.92
C GLY A 58 0.70 -0.68 -25.95
N GLY A 59 0.90 -0.17 -27.17
CA GLY A 59 -0.11 -0.29 -28.24
C GLY A 59 -1.45 0.43 -27.96
N GLY A 60 -1.43 1.48 -27.13
CA GLY A 60 -2.61 2.24 -26.70
C GLY A 60 -3.05 1.98 -25.25
N LEU A 61 -2.59 0.89 -24.64
CA LEU A 61 -2.93 0.55 -23.27
C LEU A 61 -1.95 1.17 -22.26
N ALA A 62 -2.47 2.05 -21.40
CA ALA A 62 -1.76 2.57 -20.24
C ALA A 62 -1.98 1.65 -19.02
N MET A 63 -0.95 0.89 -18.65
CA MET A 63 -0.99 0.00 -17.49
C MET A 63 -0.25 0.63 -16.29
N ARG A 64 -0.98 0.87 -15.20
CA ARG A 64 -0.49 1.47 -13.95
C ARG A 64 -0.79 0.54 -12.78
N LYS A 65 0.21 0.31 -11.93
CA LYS A 65 0.13 -0.57 -10.77
C LYS A 65 0.77 0.09 -9.55
N VAL A 66 -0.05 0.51 -8.60
CA VAL A 66 0.42 1.01 -7.30
C VAL A 66 0.36 -0.11 -6.27
N TYR A 67 1.47 -0.30 -5.57
CA TYR A 67 1.59 -1.26 -4.46
C TYR A 67 1.96 -0.56 -3.17
N SER A 68 1.74 -1.18 -2.01
CA SER A 68 2.31 -0.68 -0.75
C SER A 68 3.76 -1.14 -0.60
N ARG A 69 4.48 -0.62 0.41
CA ARG A 69 5.80 -1.15 0.79
C ARG A 69 5.80 -2.64 1.12
N ARG A 70 4.66 -3.25 1.49
CA ARG A 70 4.58 -4.69 1.74
C ARG A 70 4.92 -5.53 0.50
N ALA A 71 4.74 -4.97 -0.70
CA ALA A 71 5.14 -5.64 -1.93
C ALA A 71 6.67 -5.76 -2.12
N LEU A 72 7.47 -5.04 -1.32
CA LEU A 72 8.94 -5.11 -1.31
C LEU A 72 9.45 -6.03 -0.18
N GLY A 73 8.64 -6.97 0.30
CA GLY A 73 8.96 -7.76 1.49
C GLY A 73 10.16 -8.68 1.36
N ASP A 74 10.57 -9.02 0.13
CA ASP A 74 11.68 -9.94 -0.14
C ASP A 74 12.29 -9.73 -1.55
N PRO A 75 13.54 -10.20 -1.79
CA PRO A 75 14.21 -10.01 -3.08
C PRO A 75 13.53 -10.66 -4.29
N GLU A 76 12.73 -11.72 -4.10
CA GLU A 76 11.97 -12.34 -5.19
C GLU A 76 10.80 -11.45 -5.62
N SER A 77 10.09 -10.88 -4.64
CA SER A 77 9.03 -9.89 -4.87
C SER A 77 9.56 -8.64 -5.59
N GLU A 78 10.74 -8.13 -5.20
CA GLU A 78 11.41 -7.03 -5.89
C GLU A 78 11.74 -7.36 -7.35
N ARG A 79 12.37 -8.53 -7.60
CA ARG A 79 12.65 -9.00 -8.97
C ARG A 79 11.38 -9.13 -9.81
N ARG A 80 10.29 -9.59 -9.19
CA ARG A 80 8.99 -9.71 -9.85
C ARG A 80 8.40 -8.35 -10.21
N LEU A 81 8.47 -7.36 -9.33
CA LEU A 81 8.06 -5.99 -9.63
C LEU A 81 8.90 -5.37 -10.75
N ALA A 82 10.22 -5.58 -10.73
CA ALA A 82 11.11 -5.15 -11.80
C ALA A 82 10.74 -5.80 -13.14
N ALA A 83 10.42 -7.10 -13.16
CA ALA A 83 9.97 -7.78 -14.37
C ALA A 83 8.61 -7.26 -14.88
N ILE A 84 7.69 -6.90 -13.99
CA ILE A 84 6.43 -6.25 -14.36
C ILE A 84 6.72 -4.88 -14.99
N ALA A 85 7.59 -4.07 -14.40
CA ALA A 85 7.98 -2.78 -14.95
C ALA A 85 8.64 -2.93 -16.34
N ALA A 86 9.55 -3.90 -16.49
CA ALA A 86 10.22 -4.20 -17.75
C ALA A 86 9.27 -4.64 -18.88
N SER A 87 8.05 -5.12 -18.55
CA SER A 87 7.02 -5.41 -19.56
C SER A 87 6.38 -4.16 -20.18
N GLY A 88 6.70 -2.97 -19.66
CA GLY A 88 6.14 -1.68 -20.06
C GLY A 88 5.03 -1.16 -19.13
N ALA A 89 4.72 -1.89 -18.06
CA ALA A 89 3.77 -1.42 -17.05
C ALA A 89 4.45 -0.36 -16.17
N GLN A 90 3.71 0.68 -15.80
CA GLN A 90 4.17 1.66 -14.82
C GLN A 90 3.92 1.09 -13.43
N VAL A 91 4.94 1.05 -12.58
CA VAL A 91 4.87 0.51 -11.22
C VAL A 91 5.32 1.58 -10.23
N ARG A 92 4.49 1.82 -9.21
CA ARG A 92 4.79 2.76 -8.12
C ARG A 92 4.53 2.15 -6.76
N ILE A 93 5.22 2.66 -5.74
CA ILE A 93 5.13 2.21 -4.36
C ILE A 93 4.59 3.35 -3.49
N SER A 94 3.46 3.09 -2.84
CA SER A 94 2.83 3.97 -1.85
C SER A 94 3.41 3.70 -0.47
N ASP A 95 3.72 4.78 0.26
CA ASP A 95 4.04 4.71 1.69
C ASP A 95 2.79 4.51 2.55
N ALA A 96 1.63 4.97 2.08
CA ALA A 96 0.36 4.75 2.74
C ALA A 96 -0.15 3.31 2.51
N PRO A 97 -0.77 2.67 3.52
CA PRO A 97 -1.42 1.38 3.38
C PRO A 97 -2.54 1.41 2.32
N LEU A 98 -2.67 0.30 1.56
CA LEU A 98 -3.71 0.11 0.55
C LEU A 98 -4.79 -0.83 1.09
N ALA A 99 -5.59 -0.34 2.05
CA ALA A 99 -6.57 -1.16 2.78
C ALA A 99 -7.68 -1.78 1.91
N ARG A 100 -7.87 -1.28 0.68
CA ARG A 100 -8.83 -1.81 -0.29
C ARG A 100 -8.16 -1.92 -1.64
N GLU A 101 -8.20 -3.12 -2.18
CA GLU A 101 -7.49 -3.46 -3.40
C GLU A 101 -8.48 -3.49 -4.56
N ALA A 102 -8.10 -2.85 -5.65
CA ALA A 102 -8.99 -2.64 -6.77
C ALA A 102 -8.25 -2.68 -8.10
N VAL A 103 -8.99 -3.07 -9.14
CA VAL A 103 -8.58 -2.93 -10.53
C VAL A 103 -9.66 -2.14 -11.26
N VAL A 104 -9.25 -1.13 -12.02
CA VAL A 104 -10.10 -0.40 -12.96
C VAL A 104 -9.61 -0.70 -14.38
N ILE A 105 -10.56 -1.01 -15.28
CA ILE A 105 -10.29 -1.40 -16.66
C ILE A 105 -11.10 -0.51 -17.60
N ASP A 106 -10.42 0.13 -18.55
CA ASP A 106 -10.96 0.98 -19.62
C ASP A 106 -12.00 2.01 -19.14
N ARG A 107 -11.90 2.45 -17.88
CA ARG A 107 -12.84 3.40 -17.23
C ARG A 107 -14.29 2.89 -17.21
N ARG A 108 -14.50 1.58 -17.34
CA ARG A 108 -15.83 0.95 -17.49
C ARG A 108 -16.13 -0.09 -16.44
N VAL A 109 -15.11 -0.71 -15.88
CA VAL A 109 -15.26 -1.77 -14.89
C VAL A 109 -14.30 -1.53 -13.74
N ALA A 110 -14.82 -1.56 -12.52
CA ALA A 110 -14.03 -1.63 -11.29
C ALA A 110 -14.25 -2.99 -10.63
N ILE A 111 -13.17 -3.63 -10.19
CA ILE A 111 -13.20 -4.90 -9.47
C ILE A 111 -12.54 -4.68 -8.12
N LEU A 112 -13.33 -4.78 -7.05
CA LEU A 112 -12.89 -4.59 -5.68
C LEU A 112 -12.66 -5.96 -5.03
N ALA A 113 -11.48 -6.18 -4.47
CA ALA A 113 -11.23 -7.35 -3.66
C ALA A 113 -11.76 -7.10 -2.24
N GLY A 114 -12.57 -8.02 -1.73
CA GLY A 114 -12.99 -8.06 -0.34
C GLY A 114 -11.80 -8.26 0.60
N PRO A 115 -12.01 -8.16 1.93
CA PRO A 115 -10.96 -8.46 2.89
C PRO A 115 -10.47 -9.90 2.74
N GLU A 116 -9.23 -10.15 3.16
CA GLU A 116 -8.73 -11.51 3.30
C GLU A 116 -9.63 -12.29 4.29
N SER A 117 -9.89 -13.56 3.98
CA SER A 117 -10.78 -14.40 4.76
C SER A 117 -10.26 -15.83 4.81
N ARG A 118 -10.69 -16.61 5.81
CA ARG A 118 -10.35 -18.05 5.90
C ARG A 118 -10.98 -18.91 4.79
N GLY A 119 -11.92 -18.35 4.02
CA GLY A 119 -12.56 -19.00 2.87
C GLY A 119 -12.25 -18.28 1.55
N PRO A 120 -12.94 -18.66 0.46
CA PRO A 120 -12.76 -18.01 -0.84
C PRO A 120 -12.96 -16.50 -0.73
N ARG A 121 -11.97 -15.73 -1.19
CA ARG A 121 -12.04 -14.26 -1.17
C ARG A 121 -13.21 -13.80 -2.02
N THR A 122 -13.91 -12.76 -1.56
CA THR A 122 -15.01 -12.16 -2.33
C THR A 122 -14.48 -11.06 -3.23
N TYR A 123 -15.09 -10.90 -4.40
CA TYR A 123 -14.77 -9.81 -5.31
C TYR A 123 -16.06 -9.15 -5.76
N THR A 124 -16.08 -7.81 -5.85
CA THR A 124 -17.24 -7.06 -6.34
C THR A 124 -16.89 -6.43 -7.67
N VAL A 125 -17.60 -6.83 -8.72
CA VAL A 125 -17.50 -6.30 -10.08
C VAL A 125 -18.54 -5.22 -10.26
N VAL A 126 -18.09 -4.00 -10.58
CA VAL A 126 -18.92 -2.81 -10.73
C VAL A 126 -18.81 -2.29 -12.16
N ARG A 127 -19.96 -2.00 -12.77
CA ARG A 127 -20.10 -1.42 -14.12
C ARG A 127 -20.94 -0.13 -14.12
N VAL A 128 -21.25 0.40 -12.94
CA VAL A 128 -21.95 1.68 -12.78
C VAL A 128 -20.94 2.81 -13.03
N PRO A 129 -21.09 3.63 -14.09
CA PRO A 129 -20.08 4.60 -14.50
C PRO A 129 -19.61 5.52 -13.36
N GLU A 130 -20.54 6.06 -12.58
CA GLU A 130 -20.28 7.00 -11.50
C GLU A 130 -19.44 6.36 -10.37
N VAL A 131 -19.70 5.08 -10.09
CA VAL A 131 -18.95 4.33 -9.07
C VAL A 131 -17.57 3.95 -9.60
N VAL A 132 -17.48 3.56 -10.87
CA VAL A 132 -16.20 3.26 -11.52
C VAL A 132 -15.31 4.50 -11.53
N ASP A 133 -15.85 5.66 -11.87
CA ASP A 133 -15.14 6.93 -11.87
C ASP A 133 -14.68 7.32 -10.46
N GLY A 134 -15.51 7.13 -9.43
CA GLY A 134 -15.14 7.35 -8.04
C GLY A 134 -13.98 6.46 -7.58
N VAL A 135 -14.05 5.15 -7.85
CA VAL A 135 -12.96 4.20 -7.51
C VAL A 135 -11.69 4.56 -8.27
N ARG A 136 -11.82 4.89 -9.55
CA ARG A 136 -10.71 5.31 -10.40
C ARG A 136 -10.04 6.56 -9.85
N ALA A 137 -10.80 7.59 -9.46
CA ALA A 137 -10.28 8.83 -8.90
C ALA A 137 -9.47 8.58 -7.62
N LEU A 138 -9.96 7.72 -6.72
CA LEU A 138 -9.24 7.34 -5.50
C LEU A 138 -7.93 6.59 -5.81
N LEU A 139 -7.95 5.63 -6.73
CA LEU A 139 -6.73 4.92 -7.13
C LEU A 139 -5.73 5.84 -7.83
N TYR A 140 -6.20 6.78 -8.64
CA TYR A 140 -5.34 7.77 -9.29
C TYR A 140 -4.70 8.71 -8.28
N ALA A 141 -5.44 9.18 -7.28
CA ALA A 141 -4.87 9.99 -6.21
C ALA A 141 -3.74 9.25 -5.49
N THR A 142 -3.95 7.96 -5.17
CA THR A 142 -2.89 7.12 -4.58
C THR A 142 -1.71 6.91 -5.54
N TRP A 143 -1.96 6.76 -6.84
CA TRP A 143 -0.94 6.62 -7.86
C TRP A 143 -0.06 7.88 -8.01
N GLU A 144 -0.66 9.07 -7.96
CA GLU A 144 0.09 10.34 -8.06
C GLU A 144 0.93 10.61 -6.81
N ALA A 145 0.47 10.16 -5.63
CA ALA A 145 1.21 10.30 -4.38
C ALA A 145 2.32 9.25 -4.19
N ALA A 146 2.34 8.18 -4.99
CA ALA A 146 3.28 7.07 -4.84
C ALA A 146 4.63 7.33 -5.52
N ALA A 147 5.70 6.75 -4.97
CA ALA A 147 7.06 6.86 -5.50
C ALA A 147 7.29 5.88 -6.66
N ASP A 148 8.10 6.27 -7.64
CA ASP A 148 8.51 5.37 -8.73
C ASP A 148 9.32 4.18 -8.19
N LEU A 149 9.14 2.99 -8.79
CA LEU A 149 9.76 1.75 -8.32
C LEU A 149 11.29 1.83 -8.16
N PRO A 150 12.09 2.43 -9.08
CA PRO A 150 13.54 2.52 -8.90
C PRO A 150 13.94 3.35 -7.67
N LEU A 151 13.20 4.42 -7.38
CA LEU A 151 13.37 5.22 -6.16
C LEU A 151 13.02 4.39 -4.93
N ALA A 152 11.89 3.67 -4.94
CA ALA A 152 11.48 2.85 -3.82
C ALA A 152 12.44 1.67 -3.53
N LEU A 153 13.01 1.06 -4.57
CA LEU A 153 14.05 0.02 -4.45
C LEU A 153 15.40 0.61 -4.00
N GLY A 154 15.78 1.81 -4.47
CA GLY A 154 16.96 2.53 -3.98
C GLY A 154 16.81 3.02 -2.54
N SER A 155 15.57 3.30 -2.12
CA SER A 155 15.20 3.58 -0.73
C SER A 155 15.11 2.32 0.15
N ALA A 156 15.39 1.11 -0.38
CA ALA A 156 15.70 -0.04 0.48
C ALA A 156 16.99 0.18 1.31
N GLY A 157 17.72 1.26 1.02
CA GLY A 157 18.81 1.80 1.84
C GLY A 157 18.41 2.93 2.80
N THR A 158 17.14 3.31 2.94
CA THR A 158 16.73 4.08 4.12
C THR A 158 16.57 3.04 5.23
N PRO A 159 17.51 2.92 6.19
CA PRO A 159 17.37 1.95 7.26
C PRO A 159 16.00 2.15 7.87
N ALA A 160 15.22 1.07 8.00
CA ALA A 160 13.98 1.09 8.76
C ALA A 160 14.33 1.77 10.08
N LEU A 161 13.91 3.03 10.24
CA LEU A 161 14.29 3.84 11.37
C LEU A 161 13.83 3.06 12.59
N THR A 162 14.78 2.65 13.43
CA THR A 162 14.45 2.06 14.72
C THR A 162 13.50 3.01 15.45
N GLU A 163 12.67 2.49 16.35
CA GLU A 163 11.75 3.35 17.12
C GLU A 163 12.49 4.53 17.76
N ASP A 164 13.67 4.25 18.31
CA ASP A 164 14.67 5.23 18.75
C ASP A 164 15.02 6.31 17.71
N ALA A 165 15.25 5.93 16.45
CA ALA A 165 15.60 6.84 15.37
C ALA A 165 14.40 7.71 14.96
N ARG A 166 13.17 7.18 15.02
CA ARG A 166 11.95 7.98 14.81
C ARG A 166 11.75 9.01 15.90
N GLN A 167 11.99 8.64 17.15
CA GLN A 167 11.88 9.56 18.28
C GLN A 167 12.92 10.69 18.20
N VAL A 168 14.15 10.37 17.80
CA VAL A 168 15.19 11.39 17.56
C VAL A 168 14.81 12.31 16.39
N LEU A 169 14.25 11.77 15.30
CA LEU A 169 13.76 12.55 14.16
C LEU A 169 12.57 13.45 14.52
N ALA A 170 11.61 12.95 15.29
CA ALA A 170 10.47 13.72 15.78
C ALA A 170 10.93 14.87 16.68
N ALA A 171 11.89 14.61 17.57
CA ALA A 171 12.49 15.64 18.41
C ALA A 171 13.33 16.67 17.63
N LEU A 172 13.93 16.27 16.50
CA LEU A 172 14.64 17.17 15.59
C LEU A 172 13.66 18.08 14.83
N GLY A 173 12.50 17.54 14.43
CA GLY A 173 11.44 18.28 13.73
C GLY A 173 10.60 19.20 14.62
N SER A 174 10.65 19.05 15.95
CA SER A 174 9.86 19.85 16.90
C SER A 174 10.48 21.20 17.27
N GLY A 175 11.67 21.51 16.75
CA GLY A 175 12.35 22.79 16.99
C GLY A 175 12.96 22.93 18.39
N LEU A 176 13.07 21.84 19.15
CA LEU A 176 13.76 21.82 20.44
C LEU A 176 15.28 21.98 20.27
N THR A 177 15.95 22.52 21.28
CA THR A 177 17.42 22.48 21.35
C THR A 177 17.89 21.04 21.61
N ASP A 178 19.10 20.70 21.17
CA ASP A 178 19.70 19.36 21.40
C ASP A 178 19.64 18.94 22.88
N GLU A 179 19.82 19.89 23.82
CA GLU A 179 19.77 19.63 25.26
C GLU A 179 18.36 19.31 25.75
N ALA A 180 17.36 20.03 25.24
CA ALA A 180 15.95 19.77 25.58
C ALA A 180 15.49 18.43 24.97
N ALA A 181 15.86 18.16 23.73
CA ALA A 181 15.55 16.90 23.03
C ALA A 181 16.22 15.69 23.71
N ALA A 182 17.51 15.80 24.07
CA ALA A 182 18.23 14.73 24.77
C ALA A 182 17.58 14.39 26.12
N ARG A 183 17.18 15.42 26.89
CA ARG A 183 16.49 15.27 28.18
C ARG A 183 15.11 14.62 28.00
N HIS A 184 14.36 15.05 26.97
CA HIS A 184 13.05 14.49 26.67
C HIS A 184 13.12 12.99 26.32
N LEU A 185 14.15 12.58 25.60
CA LEU A 185 14.36 11.20 25.18
C LEU A 185 15.17 10.35 26.18
N GLY A 186 15.46 10.87 27.38
CA GLY A 186 16.17 10.14 28.43
C GLY A 186 17.61 9.73 28.07
N MET A 187 18.29 10.48 27.21
CA MET A 187 19.65 10.17 26.76
C MET A 187 20.64 11.32 26.98
N SER A 188 21.95 11.03 26.94
CA SER A 188 22.97 12.06 27.03
C SER A 188 23.03 12.93 25.77
N LEU A 189 23.43 14.20 25.92
CA LEU A 189 23.59 15.16 24.81
C LEU A 189 24.55 14.63 23.73
N ARG A 190 25.62 13.94 24.14
CA ARG A 190 26.58 13.32 23.22
C ARG A 190 25.92 12.23 22.37
N THR A 191 25.12 11.36 22.99
CA THR A 191 24.41 10.29 22.28
C THR A 191 23.37 10.86 21.31
N TYR A 192 22.63 11.88 21.73
CA TYR A 192 21.67 12.58 20.88
C TYR A 192 22.34 13.17 19.63
N ARG A 193 23.40 13.96 19.80
CA ARG A 193 24.14 14.59 18.69
C ARG A 193 24.73 13.57 17.71
N ARG A 194 25.28 12.46 18.22
CA ARG A 194 25.78 11.37 17.36
C ARG A 194 24.64 10.78 16.52
N ARG A 195 23.51 10.44 17.15
CA ARG A 195 22.35 9.89 16.45
C ARG A 195 21.78 10.86 15.40
N VAL A 196 21.74 12.17 15.69
CA VAL A 196 21.35 13.19 14.70
C VAL A 196 22.33 13.22 13.52
N ALA A 197 23.64 13.13 13.76
CA ALA A 197 24.62 13.08 12.68
C ALA A 197 24.46 11.83 11.81
N ASP A 198 24.25 10.67 12.44
CA ASP A 198 23.99 9.40 11.73
C ASP A 198 22.71 9.48 10.89
N LEU A 199 21.66 10.13 11.41
CA LEU A 199 20.40 10.38 10.72
C LEU A 199 20.53 11.39 9.57
N MET A 200 21.30 12.45 9.74
CA MET A 200 21.57 13.41 8.67
C MET A 200 22.34 12.76 7.52
N ALA A 201 23.32 11.91 7.85
CA ALA A 201 24.06 11.15 6.86
C ALA A 201 23.17 10.16 6.10
N SER A 202 22.29 9.44 6.80
CA SER A 202 21.37 8.48 6.16
C SER A 202 20.27 9.14 5.33
N LEU A 203 19.83 10.35 5.71
CA LEU A 203 18.84 11.14 4.97
C LEU A 203 19.44 11.99 3.83
N GLY A 204 20.77 12.02 3.68
CA GLY A 204 21.45 12.90 2.73
C GLY A 204 21.25 14.39 3.03
N ALA A 205 20.96 14.74 4.30
CA ALA A 205 20.72 16.10 4.72
C ALA A 205 22.04 16.83 5.01
N THR A 206 22.24 17.99 4.39
CA THR A 206 23.44 18.82 4.59
C THR A 206 23.24 19.86 5.70
N SER A 207 22.01 20.05 6.18
CA SER A 207 21.71 20.91 7.33
C SER A 207 20.66 20.29 8.26
N ARG A 208 20.71 20.69 9.54
CA ARG A 208 19.70 20.28 10.54
C ARG A 208 18.29 20.73 10.15
N PHE A 209 18.18 21.91 9.53
CA PHE A 209 16.91 22.40 9.02
C PHE A 209 16.36 21.49 7.91
N GLN A 210 17.19 21.13 6.94
CA GLN A 210 16.82 20.17 5.89
C GLN A 210 16.43 18.81 6.49
N ALA A 211 17.17 18.33 7.49
CA ALA A 211 16.85 17.10 8.19
C ALA A 211 15.51 17.18 8.94
N GLY A 212 15.19 18.31 9.56
CA GLY A 212 13.89 18.57 10.21
C GLY A 212 12.72 18.60 9.22
N VAL A 213 12.91 19.22 8.05
CA VAL A 213 11.90 19.20 6.96
C VAL A 213 11.66 17.78 6.46
N LEU A 214 12.73 17.03 6.15
CA LEU A 214 12.65 15.64 5.72
C LEU A 214 12.03 14.74 6.81
N ALA A 215 12.29 15.03 8.09
CA ALA A 215 11.70 14.33 9.22
C ALA A 215 10.18 14.57 9.32
N SER A 216 9.71 15.79 9.10
CA SER A 216 8.27 16.12 9.15
C SER A 216 7.46 15.39 8.07
N THR A 217 8.05 15.20 6.88
CA THR A 217 7.45 14.42 5.80
C THR A 217 7.45 12.92 6.09
N ALA A 218 8.47 12.40 6.79
CA ALA A 218 8.58 10.99 7.16
C ALA A 218 7.72 10.61 8.39
N ALA A 219 7.53 11.54 9.34
CA ALA A 219 6.77 11.32 10.58
C ALA A 219 5.25 11.44 10.42
N SER A 220 4.77 11.92 9.26
CA SER A 220 3.32 12.08 8.99
C SER A 220 2.62 10.77 8.60
N ALA A 221 3.34 9.64 8.58
CA ALA A 221 2.71 8.32 8.50
C ALA A 221 2.09 7.97 9.87
N PRO A 222 0.77 7.76 9.99
CA PRO A 222 0.14 7.49 11.27
C PRO A 222 0.68 6.19 11.85
N SER A 223 1.35 6.28 13.00
CA SER A 223 1.62 5.13 13.85
C SER A 223 0.26 4.58 14.31
N ALA A 224 -0.12 3.40 13.81
CA ALA A 224 -1.22 2.64 14.37
C ALA A 224 -0.84 2.24 15.80
N SER A 225 -1.18 3.10 16.76
CA SER A 225 -1.00 2.84 18.19
C SER A 225 -2.15 1.98 18.68
N SER A 226 -1.75 0.86 19.28
CA SER A 226 -2.55 -0.16 19.93
C SER A 226 -3.53 0.43 20.95
N ALA A 227 -4.83 0.14 20.80
CA ALA A 227 -5.79 0.20 21.89
C ALA A 227 -6.26 -1.22 22.20
N HIS A 228 -5.48 -1.91 23.04
CA HIS A 228 -5.93 -3.05 23.80
C HIS A 228 -6.76 -2.50 24.97
N THR A 229 -8.08 -2.69 24.93
CA THR A 229 -8.94 -2.47 26.10
C THR A 229 -9.64 -3.78 26.42
N VAL A 230 -9.08 -4.48 27.42
CA VAL A 230 -9.71 -5.60 28.10
C VAL A 230 -10.83 -5.04 28.97
N LEU A 231 -12.07 -5.43 28.69
CA LEU A 231 -13.21 -5.25 29.61
C LEU A 231 -13.26 -6.44 30.58
N PRO A 232 -13.32 -6.24 31.91
CA PRO A 232 -13.72 -7.30 32.81
C PRO A 232 -15.26 -7.32 32.88
N THR A 233 -15.88 -8.44 32.55
CA THR A 233 -17.30 -8.65 32.88
C THR A 233 -17.42 -9.51 34.12
N SER A 234 -18.05 -8.91 35.11
CA SER A 234 -18.36 -9.41 36.44
C SER A 234 -19.32 -10.59 36.43
N ARG A 235 -19.05 -11.52 37.35
CA ARG A 235 -19.82 -12.70 37.75
C ARG A 235 -21.24 -12.34 38.25
N PRO A 236 -22.30 -13.11 37.93
CA PRO A 236 -23.63 -12.83 38.44
C PRO A 236 -23.81 -13.33 39.88
N ALA A 237 -24.46 -12.50 40.71
CA ALA A 237 -24.92 -12.82 42.05
C ALA A 237 -26.20 -13.67 41.99
N THR A 238 -26.26 -14.67 42.87
CA THR A 238 -27.45 -15.44 43.26
C THR A 238 -28.50 -14.56 43.95
N PRO A 239 -29.80 -14.72 43.68
CA PRO A 239 -30.82 -14.22 44.59
C PRO A 239 -31.20 -15.28 45.63
N HIS A 240 -31.14 -14.88 46.89
CA HIS A 240 -31.86 -15.49 48.01
C HIS A 240 -33.29 -14.93 47.99
N ALA A 241 -34.28 -15.82 47.87
CA ALA A 241 -35.60 -15.84 48.54
C ALA A 241 -36.53 -16.77 47.76
#